data_AF-A0A8E2AXS1-F1
#
_entry.id   AF-A0A8E2AXS1-F1
#
_cell.length_a   1.000
_cell.length_b   1.000
_cell.length_c   1.000
_cell.angle_alpha   90.00
_cell.angle_beta   90.00
_cell.angle_gamma   90.00
#
_symmetry.space_group_name_H-M   'P 1'
#
loop_
_entity.id
_entity.type
_entity.pdbx_description
1 polymer ?
#
loop_
_entity_poly.entity_id
_entity_poly.type
_entity_poly.pdbx_seq_one_letter_code
_entity_poly.pdbx_strand_id
1 'polypeptide(L)'
;MPPTRSHLLASAQALCDAFATKADVETLLSHFSSTHQISAIEHGLPLAAPFLGRRFTGRTGPTSVPVYFQLLSKYLTYDSMSFSEWVVDTHAGKVSVKGAAKFTWTEGKGDGQSWDEEFVYVLDFDEECKVTDYQVWADSGAAYLAHRGELADKVKEFEQENKTS
;
A
#
# COMPACT_ATOMS: atom_id res chain seq x y z
N MET A 1 -15.85 22.40 -11.98
CA MET A 1 -14.63 23.13 -11.57
C MET A 1 -13.59 22.08 -11.24
N PRO A 2 -12.32 22.25 -11.63
CA PRO A 2 -11.29 21.28 -11.29
C PRO A 2 -11.10 21.17 -9.77
N PRO A 3 -10.74 19.99 -9.23
CA PRO A 3 -10.40 19.80 -7.82
C PRO A 3 -9.40 20.82 -7.31
N THR A 4 -9.65 21.38 -6.13
CA THR A 4 -8.68 22.23 -5.45
C THR A 4 -7.62 21.37 -4.76
N ARG A 5 -6.46 21.97 -4.45
CA ARG A 5 -5.41 21.31 -3.64
C ARG A 5 -5.97 20.74 -2.34
N SER A 6 -6.83 21.49 -1.65
CA SER A 6 -7.41 21.09 -0.37
C SER A 6 -8.39 19.91 -0.52
N HIS A 7 -9.15 19.84 -1.61
CA HIS A 7 -10.06 18.71 -1.86
C HIS A 7 -9.27 17.42 -2.12
N LEU A 8 -8.26 17.47 -2.99
CA LEU A 8 -7.40 16.32 -3.28
C LEU A 8 -6.69 15.82 -2.02
N LEU A 9 -6.12 16.75 -1.24
CA LEU A 9 -5.45 16.42 0.02
C LEU A 9 -6.41 15.76 1.02
N ALA A 10 -7.61 16.33 1.21
CA ALA A 10 -8.59 15.78 2.13
C ALA A 10 -9.05 14.38 1.72
N SER A 11 -9.30 14.14 0.42
CA SER A 11 -9.65 12.82 -0.09
C SER A 11 -8.53 11.80 0.12
N ALA A 12 -7.28 12.20 -0.15
CA ALA A 12 -6.11 11.34 0.05
C ALA A 12 -5.91 10.99 1.53
N GLN A 13 -6.02 11.98 2.43
CA GLN A 13 -5.96 11.78 3.88
C GLN A 13 -7.05 10.83 4.36
N ALA A 14 -8.29 11.01 3.90
CA ALA A 14 -9.40 10.15 4.30
C ALA A 14 -9.17 8.67 3.91
N LEU A 15 -8.65 8.40 2.70
CA LEU A 15 -8.28 7.04 2.31
C LEU A 15 -7.14 6.49 3.18
N CYS A 16 -6.09 7.29 3.40
CA CYS A 16 -4.94 6.89 4.20
C CYS A 16 -5.33 6.61 5.67
N ASP A 17 -6.22 7.41 6.25
CA ASP A 17 -6.75 7.23 7.60
C ASP A 17 -7.63 5.96 7.69
N ALA A 18 -8.48 5.72 6.67
CA ALA A 18 -9.26 4.49 6.58
C ALA A 18 -8.34 3.25 6.52
N PHE A 19 -7.24 3.34 5.76
CA PHE A 19 -6.26 2.26 5.70
C PHE A 19 -5.51 2.11 7.03
N ALA A 20 -4.99 3.18 7.63
CA ALA A 20 -4.29 3.13 8.92
C ALA A 20 -5.14 2.54 10.06
N THR A 21 -6.46 2.77 10.02
CA THR A 21 -7.42 2.24 11.00
C THR A 21 -7.93 0.84 10.69
N LYS A 22 -7.39 0.17 9.65
CA LYS A 22 -7.80 -1.16 9.18
C LYS A 22 -9.30 -1.22 8.83
N ALA A 23 -9.82 -0.18 8.18
CA ALA A 23 -11.18 -0.18 7.69
C ALA A 23 -11.44 -1.37 6.75
N ASP A 24 -12.69 -1.82 6.69
CA ASP A 24 -13.07 -2.90 5.79
C ASP A 24 -12.96 -2.49 4.30
N VAL A 25 -12.98 -3.50 3.43
CA VAL A 25 -12.82 -3.31 1.98
C VAL A 25 -13.94 -2.44 1.39
N GLU A 26 -15.15 -2.48 1.94
CA GLU A 26 -16.26 -1.65 1.46
C GLU A 26 -16.00 -0.16 1.75
N THR A 27 -15.55 0.13 2.97
CA THR A 27 -15.16 1.47 3.40
C THR A 27 -14.00 1.99 2.56
N LEU A 28 -12.95 1.19 2.33
CA LEU A 28 -11.85 1.57 1.44
C LEU A 28 -12.37 1.89 0.03
N LEU A 29 -13.23 1.03 -0.55
CA LEU A 29 -13.80 1.24 -1.89
C LEU A 29 -14.76 2.42 -2.00
N SER A 30 -15.24 2.96 -0.88
CA SER A 30 -16.04 4.20 -0.86
C SER A 30 -15.22 5.44 -1.27
N HIS A 31 -13.89 5.39 -1.11
CA HIS A 31 -12.96 6.44 -1.55
C HIS A 31 -12.61 6.36 -3.04
N PHE A 32 -12.86 5.22 -3.68
CA PHE A 32 -12.57 5.00 -5.10
C PHE A 32 -13.70 5.50 -6.00
N SER A 33 -13.38 5.79 -7.27
CA SER A 33 -14.35 6.26 -8.26
C SER A 33 -15.36 5.18 -8.64
N SER A 34 -16.64 5.54 -8.75
CA SER A 34 -17.71 4.67 -9.27
C SER A 34 -18.05 4.97 -10.73
N THR A 35 -17.59 6.10 -11.25
CA THR A 35 -17.88 6.61 -12.60
C THR A 35 -16.73 6.36 -13.56
N HIS A 36 -15.52 6.14 -13.05
CA HIS A 36 -14.32 5.82 -13.83
C HIS A 36 -13.81 4.41 -13.52
N GLN A 37 -13.00 3.87 -14.44
CA GLN A 37 -12.28 2.62 -14.17
C GLN A 37 -11.24 2.88 -13.09
N ILE A 38 -11.23 2.02 -12.06
CA ILE A 38 -10.27 2.09 -10.97
C ILE A 38 -9.17 1.04 -11.12
N SER A 39 -7.98 1.31 -10.59
CA SER A 39 -6.87 0.37 -10.56
C SER A 39 -6.09 0.42 -9.25
N ALA A 40 -5.46 -0.70 -8.90
CA ALA A 40 -4.50 -0.81 -7.82
C ALA A 40 -3.28 -1.60 -8.28
N ILE A 41 -2.08 -1.10 -7.97
CA ILE A 41 -0.82 -1.78 -8.25
C ILE A 41 0.19 -1.47 -7.15
N GLU A 42 0.79 -2.52 -6.62
CA GLU A 42 1.97 -2.42 -5.79
C GLU A 42 3.17 -2.86 -6.62
N HIS A 43 4.09 -1.93 -6.83
CA HIS A 43 5.22 -2.13 -7.72
C HIS A 43 6.24 -3.05 -7.06
N GLY A 44 6.73 -4.03 -7.84
CA GLY A 44 7.68 -5.01 -7.36
C GLY A 44 7.73 -6.23 -8.28
N LEU A 45 8.53 -7.21 -7.89
CA LEU A 45 8.67 -8.45 -8.63
C LEU A 45 7.50 -9.41 -8.31
N PRO A 46 6.72 -9.92 -9.29
CA PRO A 46 5.51 -10.71 -9.00
C PRO A 46 5.70 -12.04 -8.26
N LEU A 47 6.96 -12.51 -8.15
CA LEU A 47 7.31 -13.69 -7.37
C LEU A 47 7.63 -13.39 -5.91
N ALA A 48 7.75 -12.10 -5.55
CA ALA A 48 8.11 -11.68 -4.20
C ALA A 48 6.95 -11.86 -3.22
N ALA A 49 5.74 -11.48 -3.63
CA ALA A 49 4.51 -11.70 -2.88
C ALA A 49 3.28 -11.77 -3.81
N PRO A 50 2.15 -12.36 -3.37
CA PRO A 50 0.96 -12.55 -4.21
C PRO A 50 0.30 -11.26 -4.71
N PHE A 51 0.51 -10.12 -4.04
CA PHE A 51 -0.05 -8.81 -4.39
C PHE A 51 0.92 -7.92 -5.20
N LEU A 52 2.22 -8.25 -5.22
CA LEU A 52 3.25 -7.45 -5.87
C LEU A 52 3.28 -7.62 -7.39
N GLY A 53 3.62 -6.55 -8.10
CA GLY A 53 3.87 -6.52 -9.55
C GLY A 53 2.66 -6.89 -10.41
N ARG A 54 1.46 -6.89 -9.84
CA ARG A 54 0.20 -7.24 -10.49
C ARG A 54 -0.73 -6.04 -10.48
N ARG A 55 -1.37 -5.78 -11.62
CA ARG A 55 -2.39 -4.74 -11.71
C ARG A 55 -3.77 -5.35 -11.47
N PHE A 56 -4.48 -4.75 -10.52
CA PHE A 56 -5.87 -5.05 -10.20
C PHE A 56 -6.74 -3.92 -10.76
N THR A 57 -7.86 -4.25 -11.40
CA THR A 57 -8.67 -3.29 -12.14
C THR A 57 -10.16 -3.50 -11.93
N GLY A 58 -10.90 -2.40 -11.77
CA GLY A 58 -12.34 -2.42 -11.59
C GLY A 58 -12.78 -2.88 -10.20
N ARG A 59 -14.10 -2.89 -10.01
CA ARG A 59 -14.75 -3.18 -8.72
C ARG A 59 -15.16 -4.65 -8.55
N THR A 60 -15.12 -5.45 -9.61
CA THR A 60 -15.60 -6.83 -9.62
C THR A 60 -14.68 -7.72 -10.44
N GLY A 61 -14.69 -9.02 -10.14
CA GLY A 61 -13.89 -10.03 -10.83
C GLY A 61 -12.63 -10.45 -10.07
N PRO A 62 -11.92 -11.48 -10.58
CA PRO A 62 -10.82 -12.14 -9.86
C PRO A 62 -9.53 -11.31 -9.77
N THR A 63 -9.40 -10.26 -10.59
CA THR A 63 -8.26 -9.34 -10.60
C THR A 63 -8.74 -7.91 -10.36
N SER A 64 -9.67 -7.74 -9.42
CA SER A 64 -10.28 -6.43 -9.08
C SER A 64 -9.61 -5.77 -7.88
N VAL A 65 -9.80 -4.46 -7.74
CA VAL A 65 -9.28 -3.69 -6.59
C VAL A 65 -9.70 -4.28 -5.24
N PRO A 66 -10.95 -4.75 -5.01
CA PRO A 66 -11.27 -5.45 -3.77
C PRO A 66 -10.39 -6.68 -3.50
N VAL A 67 -10.03 -7.45 -4.55
CA VAL A 67 -9.15 -8.62 -4.41
C VAL A 67 -7.74 -8.21 -3.95
N TYR A 68 -7.23 -7.06 -4.41
CA TYR A 68 -5.96 -6.53 -3.91
C TYR A 68 -5.99 -6.30 -2.39
N PHE A 69 -7.00 -5.58 -1.89
CA PHE A 69 -7.13 -5.34 -0.44
C PHE A 69 -7.35 -6.62 0.37
N GLN A 70 -8.07 -7.60 -0.18
CA GLN A 70 -8.22 -8.91 0.43
C GLN A 70 -6.90 -9.68 0.51
N LEU A 71 -6.07 -9.61 -0.53
CA LEU A 71 -4.73 -10.21 -0.52
C LEU A 71 -3.84 -9.53 0.52
N LEU A 72 -3.84 -8.19 0.58
CA LEU A 72 -3.11 -7.46 1.61
C LEU A 72 -3.54 -7.88 3.00
N SER A 73 -4.84 -7.85 3.32
CA SER A 73 -5.35 -8.22 4.64
C SER A 73 -5.12 -9.69 5.00
N LYS A 74 -4.97 -10.56 4.00
CA LYS A 74 -4.67 -11.98 4.20
C LYS A 74 -3.20 -12.20 4.58
N TYR A 75 -2.29 -11.54 3.88
CA TYR A 75 -0.85 -11.80 4.01
C TYR A 75 -0.14 -10.87 4.98
N LEU A 76 -0.72 -9.70 5.26
CA LEU A 76 -0.12 -8.67 6.07
C LEU A 76 -1.10 -8.18 7.14
N THR A 77 -0.55 -7.93 8.32
CA THR A 77 -1.10 -6.99 9.29
C THR A 77 -0.07 -5.91 9.57
N TYR A 78 -0.50 -4.81 10.18
CA TYR A 78 0.39 -3.69 10.48
C TYR A 78 -0.05 -2.94 11.73
N ASP A 79 0.90 -2.25 12.36
CA ASP A 79 0.65 -1.32 13.45
C ASP A 79 1.43 -0.02 13.25
N SER A 80 1.06 0.98 14.03
CA SER A 80 1.77 2.27 14.07
C SER A 80 1.85 2.98 12.71
N MET A 81 0.85 2.78 11.85
CA MET A 81 0.83 3.38 10.52
C MET A 81 0.62 4.89 10.58
N SER A 82 1.44 5.63 9.84
CA SER A 82 1.39 7.09 9.75
C SER A 82 1.72 7.58 8.34
N PHE A 83 1.26 8.79 8.03
CA PHE A 83 1.43 9.40 6.71
C PHE A 83 1.97 10.83 6.84
N SER A 84 2.94 11.17 6.00
CA SER A 84 3.65 12.45 6.03
C SER A 84 4.13 12.84 4.63
N GLU A 85 4.74 14.03 4.51
CA GLU A 85 5.38 14.48 3.25
C GLU A 85 4.42 14.52 2.04
N TRP A 86 3.22 15.09 2.25
CA TRP A 86 2.19 15.19 1.21
C TRP A 86 2.59 16.14 0.06
N VAL A 87 2.57 15.61 -1.16
CA VAL A 87 2.75 16.36 -2.40
C VAL A 87 1.45 16.32 -3.20
N VAL A 88 0.94 17.47 -3.61
CA VAL A 88 -0.34 17.58 -4.33
C VAL A 88 -0.11 18.29 -5.65
N ASP A 89 -0.45 17.62 -6.75
CA ASP A 89 -0.45 18.17 -8.10
C ASP A 89 -1.89 18.35 -8.57
N THR A 90 -2.37 19.60 -8.53
CA THR A 90 -3.74 19.94 -8.95
C THR A 90 -3.92 19.93 -10.47
N HIS A 91 -2.83 20.00 -11.25
CA HIS A 91 -2.92 19.96 -12.70
C HIS A 91 -3.09 18.51 -13.18
N ALA A 92 -2.33 17.59 -12.59
CA ALA A 92 -2.43 16.17 -12.89
C ALA A 92 -3.57 15.46 -12.12
N GLY A 93 -4.15 16.10 -11.10
CA GLY A 93 -5.16 15.47 -10.24
C GLY A 93 -4.57 14.37 -9.37
N LYS A 94 -3.36 14.57 -8.85
CA LYS A 94 -2.58 13.54 -8.14
C LYS A 94 -2.16 13.97 -6.75
N VAL A 95 -2.06 12.99 -5.85
CA VAL A 95 -1.44 13.15 -4.54
C VAL A 95 -0.40 12.06 -4.36
N SER A 96 0.80 12.43 -3.91
CA SER A 96 1.83 11.50 -3.45
C SER A 96 2.09 11.72 -1.97
N VAL A 97 2.32 10.63 -1.24
CA VAL A 97 2.50 10.68 0.21
C VAL A 97 3.45 9.59 0.68
N LYS A 98 4.30 9.91 1.66
CA LYS A 98 5.13 8.94 2.35
C LYS A 98 4.35 8.31 3.49
N GLY A 99 4.23 7.00 3.49
CA GLY A 99 3.73 6.21 4.60
C GLY A 99 4.86 5.54 5.37
N ALA A 100 4.64 5.31 6.66
CA ALA A 100 5.52 4.51 7.49
C ALA A 100 4.67 3.61 8.40
N ALA A 101 5.03 2.35 8.54
CA ALA A 101 4.35 1.40 9.42
C ALA A 101 5.26 0.23 9.79
N LYS A 102 4.89 -0.50 10.84
CA LYS A 102 5.45 -1.82 11.11
C LYS A 102 4.54 -2.86 10.48
N PHE A 103 5.02 -3.57 9.47
CA PHE A 103 4.29 -4.67 8.84
C PHE A 103 4.67 -6.00 9.46
N THR A 104 3.74 -6.95 9.43
CA THR A 104 3.94 -8.34 9.87
C THR A 104 3.28 -9.27 8.87
N TRP A 105 4.03 -10.26 8.42
CA TRP A 105 3.53 -11.34 7.57
C TRP A 105 2.74 -12.36 8.40
N THR A 106 1.60 -12.84 7.89
CA THR A 106 0.62 -13.62 8.68
C THR A 106 0.36 -15.04 8.16
N GLU A 107 1.05 -15.49 7.11
CA GLU A 107 0.73 -16.75 6.44
C GLU A 107 1.97 -17.66 6.25
N GLY A 108 1.79 -18.96 6.50
CA GLY A 108 2.79 -19.98 6.16
C GLY A 108 4.09 -19.85 6.96
N LYS A 109 5.24 -20.03 6.29
CA LYS A 109 6.56 -20.02 6.95
C LYS A 109 6.98 -18.66 7.48
N GLY A 110 6.43 -17.60 6.90
CA GLY A 110 6.71 -16.22 7.27
C GLY A 110 5.89 -15.69 8.42
N ASP A 111 4.92 -16.48 8.92
CA ASP A 111 4.00 -16.02 9.96
C ASP A 111 4.75 -15.45 11.17
N GLY A 112 4.39 -14.23 11.57
CA GLY A 112 5.00 -13.49 12.65
C GLY A 112 6.29 -12.74 12.31
N GLN A 113 6.79 -12.79 11.07
CA GLN A 113 7.94 -11.97 10.67
C GLN A 113 7.52 -10.53 10.39
N SER A 114 8.21 -9.59 11.04
CA SER A 114 7.88 -8.16 11.00
C SER A 114 9.07 -7.30 10.56
N TRP A 115 8.78 -6.17 9.95
CA TRP A 115 9.74 -5.13 9.59
C TRP A 115 9.11 -3.75 9.70
N ASP A 116 9.95 -2.75 9.97
CA ASP A 116 9.60 -1.35 9.82
C ASP A 116 9.82 -0.94 8.36
N GLU A 117 8.84 -0.27 7.77
CA GLU A 117 8.86 0.09 6.36
C GLU A 117 8.47 1.56 6.17
N GLU A 118 9.18 2.24 5.27
CA GLU A 118 8.68 3.44 4.61
C GLU A 118 8.27 3.10 3.17
N PHE A 119 7.11 3.59 2.75
CA PHE A 119 6.53 3.36 1.43
C PHE A 119 5.96 4.66 0.87
N VAL A 120 5.65 4.66 -0.43
CA VAL A 120 5.03 5.81 -1.11
C VAL A 120 3.73 5.38 -1.76
N TYR A 121 2.67 6.12 -1.49
CA TYR A 121 1.45 6.08 -2.31
C TYR A 121 1.49 7.17 -3.36
N VAL A 122 1.09 6.83 -4.57
CA VAL A 122 0.75 7.78 -5.64
C VAL A 122 -0.69 7.51 -6.03
N LEU A 123 -1.54 8.51 -5.79
CA LEU A 123 -2.99 8.43 -5.92
C LEU A 123 -3.45 9.39 -7.03
N ASP A 124 -4.16 8.86 -8.01
CA ASP A 124 -4.84 9.64 -9.04
C ASP A 124 -6.31 9.82 -8.67
N PHE A 125 -6.88 10.98 -9.02
CA PHE A 125 -8.25 11.32 -8.68
C PHE A 125 -9.05 11.75 -9.90
N ASP A 126 -10.35 11.42 -9.89
CA ASP A 126 -11.31 12.00 -10.81
C ASP A 126 -11.76 13.41 -10.37
N GLU A 127 -12.67 14.00 -11.16
CA GLU A 127 -13.22 15.34 -10.93
C GLU A 127 -14.03 15.45 -9.62
N GLU A 128 -14.49 14.33 -9.07
CA GLU A 128 -15.21 14.23 -7.79
C GLU A 128 -14.26 13.96 -6.62
N CYS A 129 -12.94 14.03 -6.85
CA CYS A 129 -11.91 13.71 -5.87
C CYS A 129 -12.01 12.28 -5.34
N LYS A 130 -12.44 11.33 -6.19
CA LYS A 130 -12.42 9.89 -5.91
C LYS A 130 -11.22 9.23 -6.58
N VAL A 131 -10.63 8.26 -5.91
CA VAL A 131 -9.40 7.60 -6.39
C VAL A 131 -9.69 6.78 -7.65
N THR A 132 -8.92 7.02 -8.71
CA THR A 132 -8.92 6.19 -9.92
C THR A 132 -7.77 5.21 -9.89
N ASP A 133 -6.56 5.65 -9.56
CA ASP A 133 -5.37 4.80 -9.59
C ASP A 133 -4.65 4.86 -8.26
N TYR A 134 -4.51 3.68 -7.64
CA TYR A 134 -3.81 3.47 -6.39
C TYR A 134 -2.48 2.77 -6.67
N GLN A 135 -1.37 3.49 -6.53
CA GLN A 135 -0.03 2.96 -6.82
C GLN A 135 0.84 3.00 -5.57
N VAL A 136 1.59 1.94 -5.33
CA VAL A 136 2.43 1.79 -4.13
C VAL A 136 3.85 1.37 -4.51
N TRP A 137 4.84 2.04 -3.92
CA TRP A 137 6.23 1.60 -3.88
C TRP A 137 6.63 1.33 -2.45
N ALA A 138 7.04 0.09 -2.19
CA ALA A 138 7.21 -0.51 -0.89
C ALA A 138 8.53 -1.31 -0.83
N ASP A 139 8.93 -1.75 0.37
CA ASP A 139 10.07 -2.65 0.57
C ASP A 139 9.70 -4.10 0.22
N SER A 140 9.65 -4.35 -1.08
CA SER A 140 9.43 -5.70 -1.63
C SER A 140 10.51 -6.71 -1.22
N GLY A 141 11.70 -6.26 -0.80
CA GLY A 141 12.77 -7.13 -0.33
C GLY A 141 12.47 -7.71 1.05
N ALA A 142 12.06 -6.85 1.98
CA ALA A 142 11.61 -7.26 3.31
C ALA A 142 10.40 -8.18 3.22
N ALA A 143 9.39 -7.82 2.41
CA ALA A 143 8.21 -8.66 2.20
C ALA A 143 8.56 -10.05 1.63
N TYR A 144 9.51 -10.13 0.69
CA TYR A 144 9.96 -11.40 0.11
C TYR A 144 10.66 -12.30 1.14
N LEU A 145 11.58 -11.73 1.92
CA LEU A 145 12.29 -12.46 2.97
C LEU A 145 11.34 -12.91 4.07
N ALA A 146 10.41 -12.04 4.47
CA ALA A 146 9.37 -12.34 5.45
C ALA A 146 8.51 -13.50 4.97
N HIS A 147 7.97 -13.43 3.75
CA HIS A 147 7.18 -14.50 3.12
C HIS A 147 7.88 -15.87 3.18
N ARG A 148 9.20 -15.91 3.00
CA ARG A 148 10.01 -17.13 3.02
C ARG A 148 10.38 -17.62 4.42
N GLY A 149 10.15 -16.81 5.45
CA GLY A 149 10.61 -17.08 6.80
C GLY A 149 12.09 -16.78 7.01
N GLU A 150 12.71 -15.96 6.17
CA GLU A 150 14.17 -15.73 6.14
C GLU A 150 14.59 -14.34 6.67
N LEU A 151 13.64 -13.42 6.91
CA LEU A 151 13.95 -12.02 7.25
C LEU A 151 14.74 -11.90 8.55
N ALA A 152 14.26 -12.53 9.62
CA ALA A 152 14.87 -12.40 10.95
C ALA A 152 16.32 -12.90 10.98
N ASP A 153 16.63 -13.95 10.23
CA ASP A 153 17.98 -14.51 10.16
C ASP A 153 18.89 -13.60 9.33
N LYS A 154 18.39 -13.03 8.23
CA LYS A 154 19.14 -12.09 7.40
C LYS A 154 19.45 -10.78 8.12
N VAL A 155 18.53 -10.27 8.94
CA VAL A 155 18.77 -9.10 9.78
C VAL A 155 19.88 -9.39 10.81
N LYS A 156 19.83 -10.54 11.49
CA LYS A 156 20.88 -10.93 12.45
C LYS A 156 22.26 -11.08 11.80
N GLU A 157 22.31 -11.69 10.61
CA GLU A 157 23.54 -11.83 9.81
C GLU A 157 24.16 -10.46 9.52
N PHE A 158 23.35 -9.52 9.01
CA PHE A 158 23.79 -8.14 8.74
C PHE A 158 24.28 -7.40 10.00
N GLU A 159 23.60 -7.54 11.13
CA GLU A 159 24.02 -6.93 12.39
C GLU A 159 25.35 -7.49 12.93
N GLN A 160 25.63 -8.78 12.69
CA GLN A 160 26.87 -9.42 13.13
C GLN A 160 28.06 -8.99 12.28
N GLU A 161 27.89 -8.91 10.96
CA GLU A 161 28.92 -8.45 10.02
C GLU A 161 29.36 -7.01 10.32
N ASN A 162 28.40 -6.14 10.62
CA ASN A 162 28.67 -4.73 10.94
C ASN A 162 29.27 -4.49 12.33
N LYS A 163 29.17 -5.44 13.27
CA LYS A 163 29.87 -5.37 14.57
C LYS A 163 31.33 -5.81 14.50
N THR A 164 31.70 -6.50 13.43
CA THR A 164 33.04 -7.09 13.24
C THR A 164 33.93 -6.25 12.31
N SER A 165 33.35 -5.23 11.67
CA SER A 165 34.02 -4.26 10.78
C SER A 165 34.32 -2.95 11.50
#